data_AF-A0A4V5PPS0-F1
#
_entry.id   AF-A0A4V5PPS0-F1
#
_cell.length_a   1.000
_cell.length_b   1.000
_cell.length_c   1.000
_cell.angle_alpha   90.00
_cell.angle_beta   90.00
_cell.angle_gamma   90.00
#
_symmetry.space_group_name_H-M   'P 1'
#
loop_
_entity.id
_entity.type
_entity.pdbx_description
1 polymer ?
#
loop_
_entity_poly.entity_id
_entity_poly.type
_entity_poly.pdbx_seq_one_letter_code
_entity_poly.pdbx_strand_id
1 'polypeptide(L)'
;MLAPTAFRGLSARLRSSSAGVFRSSMLSTIALVTLAACGATTRTETPGTGGEGGETWTAGPGVGGAGGSGGIGAGGSGVGAGPSELQSLEHIDLGDVALNMLQPFEVPDRALGLTVTVGAANLNDVVGISRLRPPTGDPVIFNYAMAGKNTPAFASYGWVGGANPQSDASNAWPMQQGQWRIALGDDDGSLESAHVDVWIRRTKDGLFHGGVVDVNVFLAPNSTTQNYVNQVLSEMFVDYAGLGLGNVTFLPLDASFTNVGTYNEYRSLLASSAGLAHGPALNLFVIGSFGSEFGQAIGVAGGIPGSPVLQGTTMSGVAYMPSGNPEYDASVLRHEVGHLAGLFHTTEFSVEETDPLSDTVECPTSVMQSNPDNCPDVSNTMFPIAYGALALTEAQKRVLHGSALYRGILEEGGQPAPADPAPIGGKFAPPLPPSPPFALAATRRPNKPFPANPTPLERVLGAVWCAHGKGDYEALALRIAGASAPSTLRALVLDDKASELFRARALGAYVRVSQGDERTRAVKLAETLATRETTSTDLRVSALRSLARFAPSEARQSAAIAAQSEDPVVRAVAWTLRGK
;
A
#
# COMPACT_ATOMS: atom_id res chain seq x y z
N MET A 1 46.91 -44.47 -40.69
CA MET A 1 47.63 -44.90 -41.91
C MET A 1 47.32 -46.36 -42.14
N LEU A 2 46.50 -46.68 -43.14
CA LEU A 2 46.56 -47.87 -44.01
C LEU A 2 45.35 -47.79 -44.96
N ALA A 3 45.64 -47.93 -46.24
CA ALA A 3 44.82 -47.63 -47.41
C ALA A 3 44.08 -48.91 -47.91
N PRO A 4 43.51 -48.97 -49.13
CA PRO A 4 42.35 -48.21 -49.64
C PRO A 4 41.34 -49.09 -50.44
N THR A 5 40.36 -48.40 -51.06
CA THR A 5 39.56 -48.74 -52.28
C THR A 5 38.53 -49.87 -52.20
N ALA A 6 37.37 -49.85 -52.87
CA ALA A 6 36.40 -48.88 -53.41
C ALA A 6 35.46 -49.73 -54.30
N PHE A 7 34.13 -49.64 -54.21
CA PHE A 7 33.25 -49.94 -55.36
C PHE A 7 31.88 -49.24 -55.27
N ARG A 8 31.60 -48.50 -56.36
CA ARG A 8 30.36 -47.99 -57.01
C ARG A 8 29.01 -48.49 -56.44
N GLY A 9 27.91 -47.75 -56.43
CA GLY A 9 27.51 -46.47 -57.04
C GLY A 9 26.00 -46.54 -57.38
N LEU A 10 25.26 -45.43 -57.29
CA LEU A 10 24.13 -45.11 -58.21
C LEU A 10 23.66 -43.65 -58.04
N SER A 11 23.59 -42.96 -59.19
CA SER A 11 22.93 -41.69 -59.55
C SER A 11 21.42 -41.64 -59.17
N ALA A 12 20.69 -40.53 -59.10
CA ALA A 12 20.94 -39.09 -59.24
C ALA A 12 19.68 -38.28 -58.78
N ARG A 13 19.90 -36.99 -58.40
CA ARG A 13 19.15 -35.72 -58.65
C ARG A 13 17.64 -35.79 -58.97
N LEU A 14 16.75 -34.86 -58.60
CA LEU A 14 16.74 -33.51 -58.02
C LEU A 14 15.24 -33.17 -57.89
N ARG A 15 14.80 -32.45 -56.85
CA ARG A 15 14.07 -31.16 -56.95
C ARG A 15 13.46 -30.74 -55.60
N SER A 16 13.61 -29.46 -55.37
CA SER A 16 13.08 -28.61 -54.31
C SER A 16 11.56 -28.65 -54.17
N SER A 17 11.06 -28.45 -52.94
CA SER A 17 9.94 -27.53 -52.70
C SER A 17 9.78 -27.21 -51.21
N SER A 18 9.63 -25.91 -50.97
CA SER A 18 8.89 -25.25 -49.88
C SER A 18 9.27 -25.50 -48.42
N ALA A 19 9.94 -24.49 -47.85
CA ALA A 19 9.86 -24.13 -46.44
C ALA A 19 8.40 -23.84 -46.04
N GLY A 20 7.88 -24.65 -45.11
CA GLY A 20 6.63 -24.37 -44.40
C GLY A 20 6.94 -23.60 -43.12
N VAL A 21 6.75 -22.28 -43.16
CA VAL A 21 6.71 -21.43 -41.98
C VAL A 21 5.40 -21.74 -41.24
N PHE A 22 5.46 -22.47 -40.12
CA PHE A 22 4.37 -22.53 -39.17
C PHE A 22 4.41 -21.27 -38.30
N ARG A 23 3.77 -20.20 -38.79
CA ARG A 23 3.27 -19.12 -37.94
C ARG A 23 1.93 -19.58 -37.35
N SER A 24 1.93 -20.03 -36.11
CA SER A 24 0.71 -20.08 -35.31
C SER A 24 0.37 -18.65 -34.89
N SER A 25 -0.58 -18.05 -35.61
CA SER A 25 -1.25 -16.82 -35.22
C SER A 25 -2.15 -17.11 -34.02
N MET A 26 -1.64 -16.98 -32.80
CA MET A 26 -2.49 -16.73 -31.64
C MET A 26 -2.92 -15.26 -31.70
N LEU A 27 -4.15 -15.03 -32.17
CA LEU A 27 -4.88 -13.80 -31.86
C LEU A 27 -5.19 -13.82 -30.36
N SER A 28 -4.26 -13.31 -29.55
CA SER A 28 -4.54 -12.97 -28.16
C SER A 28 -5.48 -11.77 -28.15
N THR A 29 -6.70 -12.00 -27.68
CA THR A 29 -7.62 -10.92 -27.34
C THR A 29 -7.10 -10.33 -26.02
N ILE A 30 -6.43 -9.19 -26.08
CA ILE A 30 -5.97 -8.46 -24.90
C ILE A 30 -7.21 -7.92 -24.18
N ALA A 31 -7.70 -8.65 -23.19
CA ALA A 31 -8.65 -8.16 -22.22
C ALA A 31 -7.88 -7.29 -21.20
N LEU A 32 -8.40 -6.09 -20.96
CA LEU A 32 -7.79 -5.09 -20.11
C LEU A 32 -7.76 -5.57 -18.65
N VAL A 33 -6.55 -5.76 -18.12
CA VAL A 33 -6.26 -6.28 -16.77
C VAL A 33 -6.41 -5.15 -15.73
N THR A 34 -7.00 -5.47 -14.58
CA THR A 34 -7.01 -4.62 -13.38
C THR A 34 -6.55 -5.47 -12.20
N LEU A 35 -5.52 -5.00 -11.50
CA LEU A 35 -4.97 -5.56 -10.27
C LEU A 35 -5.16 -4.54 -9.14
N ALA A 36 -5.41 -5.04 -7.94
CA ALA A 36 -5.92 -4.27 -6.81
C ALA A 36 -4.85 -4.11 -5.72
N ALA A 37 -4.57 -2.86 -5.35
CA ALA A 37 -4.02 -2.48 -4.05
C ALA A 37 -4.55 -1.08 -3.68
N CYS A 38 -5.67 -1.02 -2.96
CA CYS A 38 -6.13 0.20 -2.26
C CYS A 38 -6.86 -0.20 -0.97
N GLY A 39 -6.29 0.15 0.19
CA GLY A 39 -6.98 0.15 1.48
C GLY A 39 -8.03 1.27 1.59
N ALA A 40 -8.73 1.31 2.71
CA ALA A 40 -9.77 2.31 2.99
C ALA A 40 -9.23 3.75 2.93
N THR A 41 -9.92 4.63 2.19
CA THR A 41 -9.54 6.04 2.06
C THR A 41 -9.91 6.82 3.32
N THR A 42 -8.93 7.34 4.07
CA THR A 42 -9.16 8.33 5.13
C THR A 42 -8.53 9.70 4.81
N ARG A 43 -8.79 10.66 5.69
CA ARG A 43 -8.80 12.10 5.42
C ARG A 43 -7.42 12.75 5.45
N THR A 44 -7.18 13.61 4.46
CA THR A 44 -6.01 14.48 4.35
C THR A 44 -6.10 15.70 5.29
N GLU A 45 -5.09 15.92 6.13
CA GLU A 45 -4.75 17.19 6.80
C GLU A 45 -3.52 17.85 6.14
N THR A 46 -3.61 19.16 5.90
CA THR A 46 -2.53 19.92 5.27
C THR A 46 -1.42 20.24 6.27
N PRO A 47 -0.11 20.14 5.90
CA PRO A 47 0.95 20.72 6.71
C PRO A 47 0.81 22.25 6.65
N GLY A 48 0.42 22.86 7.77
CA GLY A 48 0.46 24.30 7.90
C GLY A 48 1.91 24.78 7.81
N THR A 49 2.19 25.73 6.93
CA THR A 49 3.48 26.45 6.85
C THR A 49 3.67 27.42 8.04
N GLY A 50 3.15 27.08 9.22
CA GLY A 50 3.48 27.78 10.44
C GLY A 50 4.94 27.45 10.75
N GLY A 51 5.82 28.43 10.62
CA GLY A 51 7.15 28.32 11.22
C GLY A 51 7.00 27.84 12.65
N GLU A 52 7.92 26.97 13.07
CA GLU A 52 8.08 26.54 14.45
C GLU A 52 8.21 27.79 15.34
N GLY A 53 7.07 28.34 15.75
CA GLY A 53 6.98 29.18 16.93
C GLY A 53 7.44 28.25 18.03
N GLY A 54 8.65 28.48 18.53
CA GLY A 54 9.32 27.61 19.47
C GLY A 54 8.33 27.09 20.48
N GLU A 55 8.02 25.79 20.39
CA GLU A 55 7.42 25.07 21.48
C GLU A 55 8.43 25.21 22.61
N THR A 56 8.11 26.13 23.50
CA THR A 56 8.88 26.38 24.70
C THR A 56 8.64 25.15 25.53
N TRP A 57 9.60 24.23 25.47
CA TRP A 57 9.75 23.14 26.40
C TRP A 57 9.75 23.77 27.80
N THR A 58 8.60 23.69 28.48
CA THR A 58 8.59 23.84 29.92
C THR A 58 9.30 22.61 30.44
N ALA A 59 10.60 22.77 30.71
CA ALA A 59 11.28 21.90 31.65
C ALA A 59 10.42 21.87 32.91
N GLY A 60 9.74 20.76 33.14
CA GLY A 60 9.03 20.52 34.39
C GLY A 60 10.02 20.75 35.55
N PRO A 61 9.58 21.37 36.65
CA PRO A 61 10.49 21.72 37.74
C PRO A 61 11.06 20.43 38.34
N GLY A 62 12.36 20.49 38.63
CA GLY A 62 13.08 19.40 39.27
C GLY A 62 12.33 18.88 40.50
N VAL A 63 12.24 17.55 40.58
CA VAL A 63 11.68 16.82 41.71
C VAL A 63 12.63 16.99 42.90
N GLY A 64 12.37 18.01 43.71
CA GLY A 64 12.79 18.09 45.11
C GLY A 64 11.80 17.30 45.96
N GLY A 65 12.31 16.35 46.72
CA GLY A 65 11.49 15.45 47.54
C GLY A 65 10.72 16.13 48.67
N ALA A 66 9.52 15.62 48.92
CA ALA A 66 8.87 15.58 50.23
C ALA A 66 7.78 14.51 50.20
N GLY A 67 7.74 13.67 51.24
CA GLY A 67 6.94 12.45 51.30
C GLY A 67 5.42 12.67 51.33
N GLY A 68 4.70 11.66 50.86
CA GLY A 68 3.26 11.53 50.97
C GLY A 68 2.85 10.11 50.60
N SER A 69 2.61 9.27 51.61
CA SER A 69 2.08 7.92 51.49
C SER A 69 0.62 7.94 51.04
N GLY A 70 0.32 7.31 49.91
CA GLY A 70 -1.05 7.05 49.45
C GLY A 70 -1.03 6.04 48.31
N GLY A 71 -1.20 4.76 48.64
CA GLY A 71 -1.14 3.66 47.69
C GLY A 71 -2.39 3.58 46.80
N ILE A 72 -2.15 3.46 45.49
CA ILE A 72 -3.07 2.85 44.53
C ILE A 72 -2.17 2.08 43.54
N GLY A 73 -2.42 0.78 43.40
CA GLY A 73 -1.56 -0.15 42.68
C GLY A 73 -1.64 0.03 41.16
N ALA A 74 -0.49 0.33 40.56
CA ALA A 74 -0.19 0.05 39.16
C ALA A 74 0.93 -0.99 39.16
N GLY A 75 0.61 -2.22 38.75
CA GLY A 75 1.58 -3.27 38.54
C GLY A 75 2.28 -3.07 37.21
N GLY A 76 3.62 -3.18 37.19
CA GLY A 76 4.37 -3.44 35.97
C GLY A 76 5.47 -2.43 35.57
N SER A 77 6.14 -1.73 36.49
CA SER A 77 7.43 -1.10 36.15
C SER A 77 8.57 -2.11 36.30
N GLY A 78 9.05 -2.65 35.17
CA GLY A 78 10.33 -3.33 35.06
C GLY A 78 11.48 -2.32 35.11
N VAL A 79 11.94 -2.00 36.31
CA VAL A 79 13.15 -1.19 36.53
C VAL A 79 14.35 -2.12 36.55
N GLY A 80 15.25 -2.00 35.57
CA GLY A 80 16.63 -2.50 35.63
C GLY A 80 16.87 -3.94 35.16
N ALA A 81 16.58 -4.24 33.90
CA ALA A 81 17.34 -5.28 33.21
C ALA A 81 18.77 -4.74 32.97
N GLY A 82 19.81 -5.55 33.17
CA GLY A 82 21.15 -5.24 32.63
C GLY A 82 21.08 -5.02 31.10
N PRO A 83 22.18 -4.66 30.41
CA PRO A 83 22.13 -4.52 28.96
C PRO A 83 21.57 -5.83 28.38
N SER A 84 20.33 -5.79 27.90
CA SER A 84 19.68 -6.94 27.28
C SER A 84 20.58 -7.36 26.13
N GLU A 85 20.77 -8.66 25.99
CA GLU A 85 21.51 -9.21 24.86
C GLU A 85 20.90 -8.65 23.57
N LEU A 86 21.76 -8.13 22.67
CA LEU A 86 21.31 -7.53 21.42
C LEU A 86 20.49 -8.55 20.63
N GLN A 87 19.23 -8.25 20.38
CA GLN A 87 18.33 -9.08 19.56
C GLN A 87 18.36 -8.59 18.11
N SER A 88 18.20 -9.51 17.15
CA SER A 88 18.15 -9.12 15.73
C SER A 88 16.83 -8.47 15.35
N LEU A 89 15.77 -8.70 16.12
CA LEU A 89 14.50 -7.99 16.04
C LEU A 89 14.06 -7.64 17.46
N GLU A 90 14.01 -6.35 17.75
CA GLU A 90 13.59 -5.83 19.04
C GLU A 90 12.13 -5.40 18.99
N HIS A 91 11.33 -5.79 19.98
CA HIS A 91 9.91 -5.45 20.08
C HIS A 91 9.70 -4.39 21.16
N ILE A 92 8.96 -3.34 20.80
CA ILE A 92 8.50 -2.29 21.71
C ILE A 92 6.97 -2.26 21.64
N ASP A 93 6.34 -2.66 22.74
CA ASP A 93 4.90 -2.48 22.97
C ASP A 93 4.67 -1.08 23.53
N LEU A 94 4.02 -0.21 22.75
CA LEU A 94 3.65 1.13 23.18
C LEU A 94 2.29 1.17 23.89
N GLY A 95 1.59 0.04 23.95
CA GLY A 95 0.25 -0.08 24.48
C GLY A 95 -0.79 0.64 23.62
N ASP A 96 -1.89 1.02 24.26
CA ASP A 96 -2.95 1.79 23.64
C ASP A 96 -2.54 3.27 23.54
N VAL A 97 -2.30 3.72 22.31
CA VAL A 97 -1.92 5.09 21.99
C VAL A 97 -3.16 5.89 21.64
N ALA A 98 -3.36 7.03 22.31
CA ALA A 98 -4.45 7.94 22.00
C ALA A 98 -4.32 8.51 20.58
N LEU A 99 -5.45 8.61 19.86
CA LEU A 99 -5.46 9.20 18.52
C LEU A 99 -5.09 10.68 18.56
N ASN A 100 -4.52 11.18 17.45
CA ASN A 100 -4.09 12.57 17.27
C ASN A 100 -3.05 13.07 18.28
N MET A 101 -2.45 12.17 19.07
CA MET A 101 -1.34 12.45 19.96
C MET A 101 -0.03 11.96 19.35
N LEU A 102 1.05 12.74 19.51
CA LEU A 102 2.38 12.29 19.14
C LEU A 102 2.98 11.47 20.28
N GLN A 103 2.96 10.15 20.12
CA GLN A 103 3.57 9.21 21.05
C GLN A 103 5.06 9.03 20.71
N PRO A 104 5.99 9.38 21.61
CA PRO A 104 7.40 9.10 21.42
C PRO A 104 7.73 7.62 21.67
N PHE A 105 8.75 7.13 20.97
CA PHE A 105 9.42 5.86 21.25
C PHE A 105 10.90 5.94 20.83
N GLU A 106 11.75 5.15 21.47
CA GLU A 106 13.19 5.17 21.19
C GLU A 106 13.55 4.13 20.12
N VAL A 107 14.26 4.56 19.09
CA VAL A 107 14.94 3.66 18.15
C VAL A 107 16.41 3.59 18.56
N PRO A 108 16.94 2.41 18.91
CA PRO A 108 18.31 2.25 19.36
C PRO A 108 19.32 2.40 18.21
N ASP A 109 20.62 2.39 18.55
CA ASP A 109 21.68 2.39 17.56
C ASP A 109 21.65 1.14 16.67
N ARG A 110 22.25 1.26 15.48
CA ARG A 110 22.48 0.14 14.54
C ARG A 110 21.19 -0.52 14.03
N ALA A 111 20.10 0.23 14.03
CA ALA A 111 18.87 -0.18 13.38
C ALA A 111 19.04 -0.18 11.85
N LEU A 112 18.55 -1.23 11.18
CA LEU A 112 18.43 -1.28 9.72
C LEU A 112 17.08 -0.74 9.25
N GLY A 113 16.06 -0.89 10.09
CA GLY A 113 14.71 -0.42 9.82
C GLY A 113 13.75 -0.74 10.97
N LEU A 114 12.51 -0.31 10.81
CA LEU A 114 11.41 -0.61 11.72
C LEU A 114 10.14 -0.99 10.95
N THR A 115 9.28 -1.74 11.62
CA THR A 115 7.91 -2.05 11.20
C THR A 115 6.99 -1.71 12.36
N VAL A 116 5.96 -0.92 12.10
CA VAL A 116 4.92 -0.56 13.05
C VAL A 116 3.64 -1.31 12.67
N THR A 117 2.98 -1.89 13.65
CA THR A 117 1.64 -2.45 13.49
C THR A 117 0.70 -1.76 14.47
N VAL A 118 -0.44 -1.32 13.95
CA VAL A 118 -1.47 -0.63 14.73
C VAL A 118 -2.77 -1.41 14.63
N GLY A 119 -3.35 -1.73 15.79
CA GLY A 119 -4.60 -2.48 15.90
C GLY A 119 -5.68 -1.67 16.63
N ALA A 120 -6.81 -1.47 15.98
CA ALA A 120 -8.03 -1.00 16.62
C ALA A 120 -8.72 -2.14 17.39
N ALA A 121 -9.41 -1.80 18.47
CA ALA A 121 -10.13 -2.79 19.29
C ALA A 121 -11.25 -3.51 18.49
N ASN A 122 -11.83 -2.84 17.49
CA ASN A 122 -12.86 -3.38 16.62
C ASN A 122 -12.37 -3.40 15.16
N LEU A 123 -12.51 -4.57 14.51
CA LEU A 123 -12.04 -4.80 13.15
C LEU A 123 -12.79 -4.00 12.07
N ASN A 124 -13.88 -3.32 12.43
CA ASN A 124 -14.67 -2.49 11.54
C ASN A 124 -14.36 -1.00 11.69
N ASP A 125 -13.55 -0.61 12.66
CA ASP A 125 -13.14 0.77 12.82
C ASP A 125 -11.95 1.05 11.89
N VAL A 126 -11.87 2.25 11.33
CA VAL A 126 -10.74 2.63 10.48
C VAL A 126 -9.67 3.27 11.34
N VAL A 127 -8.45 2.75 11.26
CA VAL A 127 -7.29 3.30 11.94
C VAL A 127 -6.18 3.56 10.93
N GLY A 128 -5.42 4.63 11.13
CA GLY A 128 -4.34 5.02 10.25
C GLY A 128 -3.15 5.61 11.00
N ILE A 129 -1.97 5.49 10.37
CA ILE A 129 -0.73 6.14 10.83
C ILE A 129 -0.71 7.53 10.21
N SER A 130 -1.24 8.53 10.92
CA SER A 130 -1.31 9.91 10.43
C SER A 130 0.07 10.56 10.37
N ARG A 131 1.01 10.14 11.23
CA ARG A 131 2.39 10.61 11.19
C ARG A 131 3.35 9.56 11.74
N LEU A 132 4.49 9.39 11.08
CA LEU A 132 5.66 8.67 11.60
C LEU A 132 6.88 9.54 11.35
N ARG A 133 7.53 10.01 12.42
CA ARG A 133 8.57 11.03 12.36
C ARG A 133 9.89 10.54 12.97
N PRO A 134 11.02 10.66 12.24
CA PRO A 134 12.35 10.46 12.78
C PRO A 134 12.74 11.55 13.81
N PRO A 135 13.85 11.37 14.54
CA PRO A 135 14.37 12.36 15.49
C PRO A 135 14.68 13.70 14.82
N THR A 136 15.16 13.68 13.58
CA THR A 136 15.46 14.88 12.80
C THR A 136 14.88 14.80 11.38
N GLY A 137 14.51 15.96 10.84
CA GLY A 137 13.93 16.09 9.50
C GLY A 137 12.40 15.96 9.47
N ASP A 138 11.90 15.82 8.25
CA ASP A 138 10.47 15.68 7.95
C ASP A 138 9.96 14.28 8.29
N PRO A 139 8.65 14.11 8.54
CA PRO A 139 8.07 12.79 8.75
C PRO A 139 8.24 11.88 7.52
N VAL A 140 8.43 10.58 7.74
CA VAL A 140 8.49 9.56 6.67
C VAL A 140 7.08 9.14 6.24
N ILE A 141 6.15 9.14 7.20
CA ILE A 141 4.71 9.11 6.95
C ILE A 141 4.16 10.43 7.44
N PHE A 142 3.43 11.12 6.58
CA PHE A 142 2.72 12.33 6.91
C PHE A 142 1.35 12.29 6.27
N ASN A 143 0.33 12.58 7.07
CA ASN A 143 -1.04 12.64 6.62
C ASN A 143 -1.51 11.33 5.96
N TYR A 144 -1.23 10.22 6.64
CA TYR A 144 -1.52 8.86 6.16
C TYR A 144 -0.85 8.49 4.85
N ALA A 145 0.08 9.29 4.32
CA ALA A 145 0.78 9.00 3.09
C ALA A 145 2.28 9.06 3.29
N MET A 146 3.02 8.40 2.40
CA MET A 146 4.47 8.60 2.37
C MET A 146 4.74 10.05 1.99
N ALA A 147 5.71 10.67 2.66
CA ALA A 147 6.06 12.05 2.35
C ALA A 147 6.39 12.20 0.84
N GLY A 148 5.67 13.10 0.17
CA GLY A 148 5.85 13.35 -1.27
C GLY A 148 5.01 12.46 -2.22
N LYS A 149 4.20 11.54 -1.71
CA LYS A 149 3.28 10.70 -2.49
C LYS A 149 1.83 10.93 -2.05
N ASN A 150 0.85 10.76 -2.94
CA ASN A 150 -0.56 11.06 -2.63
C ASN A 150 -1.49 9.84 -2.65
N THR A 151 -1.02 8.69 -3.12
CA THR A 151 -1.85 7.48 -3.26
C THR A 151 -1.66 6.42 -2.17
N PRO A 152 -0.46 6.17 -1.63
CA PRO A 152 -0.33 5.22 -0.54
C PRO A 152 -1.06 5.77 0.69
N ALA A 153 -2.07 5.06 1.16
CA ALA A 153 -2.77 5.38 2.39
C ALA A 153 -2.40 4.36 3.47
N PHE A 154 -1.70 4.79 4.51
CA PHE A 154 -1.48 4.07 5.75
C PHE A 154 -2.72 4.18 6.63
N ALA A 155 -3.84 3.66 6.12
CA ALA A 155 -5.10 3.53 6.85
C ALA A 155 -5.87 2.31 6.37
N SER A 156 -6.50 1.61 7.30
CA SER A 156 -7.25 0.38 7.00
C SER A 156 -8.21 0.04 8.14
N TYR A 157 -9.13 -0.89 7.87
CA TYR A 157 -10.08 -1.39 8.85
C TYR A 157 -9.39 -2.35 9.82
N GLY A 158 -9.53 -2.08 11.12
CA GLY A 158 -9.04 -2.93 12.21
C GLY A 158 -7.53 -2.87 12.40
N TRP A 159 -6.75 -2.99 11.33
CA TRP A 159 -5.29 -3.06 11.39
C TRP A 159 -4.66 -2.25 10.27
N VAL A 160 -3.53 -1.61 10.58
CA VAL A 160 -2.67 -0.94 9.60
C VAL A 160 -1.20 -1.16 9.95
N GLY A 161 -0.36 -1.27 8.93
CA GLY A 161 1.09 -1.37 9.05
C GLY A 161 1.76 -0.11 8.52
N GLY A 162 2.93 0.22 9.04
CA GLY A 162 3.84 1.22 8.48
C GLY A 162 5.28 0.73 8.63
N ALA A 163 6.20 1.17 7.79
CA ALA A 163 7.60 0.79 7.92
C ALA A 163 8.55 1.94 7.59
N ASN A 164 9.81 1.77 7.99
CA ASN A 164 10.91 2.59 7.53
C ASN A 164 12.19 1.74 7.42
N PRO A 165 12.97 1.82 6.34
CA PRO A 165 12.75 2.67 5.16
C PRO A 165 11.62 2.12 4.29
N GLN A 166 10.82 3.03 3.72
CA GLN A 166 9.98 2.76 2.55
C GLN A 166 10.28 3.73 1.40
N SER A 167 11.20 4.68 1.62
CA SER A 167 11.79 5.59 0.64
C SER A 167 13.30 5.72 0.89
N ASP A 168 14.02 6.30 -0.06
CA ASP A 168 15.46 6.61 0.07
C ASP A 168 15.75 8.08 0.38
N ALA A 169 14.72 8.83 0.78
CA ALA A 169 14.85 10.19 1.27
C ALA A 169 15.73 10.23 2.53
N SER A 170 16.45 11.33 2.75
CA SER A 170 17.42 11.46 3.86
C SER A 170 16.80 11.38 5.27
N ASN A 171 15.48 11.59 5.38
CA ASN A 171 14.73 11.39 6.62
C ASN A 171 14.34 9.92 6.85
N ALA A 172 14.28 9.11 5.80
CA ALA A 172 14.00 7.68 5.86
C ALA A 172 15.28 6.82 5.92
N TRP A 173 16.34 7.23 5.21
CA TRP A 173 17.59 6.48 5.10
C TRP A 173 18.85 7.38 5.17
N PRO A 174 19.90 6.97 5.90
CA PRO A 174 20.00 5.81 6.79
C PRO A 174 19.06 5.93 8.00
N MET A 175 18.75 4.78 8.63
CA MET A 175 17.88 4.75 9.79
C MET A 175 18.46 5.61 10.93
N GLN A 176 17.67 6.57 11.42
CA GLN A 176 18.10 7.48 12.48
C GLN A 176 17.88 6.84 13.86
N GLN A 177 18.91 6.89 14.70
CA GLN A 177 18.80 6.56 16.13
C GLN A 177 18.18 7.71 16.92
N GLY A 178 17.40 7.39 17.95
CA GLY A 178 16.90 8.31 18.96
C GLY A 178 15.38 8.31 19.06
N GLN A 179 14.82 9.41 19.54
CA GLN A 179 13.39 9.52 19.79
C GLN A 179 12.59 9.73 18.50
N TRP A 180 11.96 8.67 18.02
CA TRP A 180 10.93 8.71 16.98
C TRP A 180 9.58 9.09 17.59
N ARG A 181 8.64 9.52 16.74
CA ARG A 181 7.27 9.81 17.15
C ARG A 181 6.27 9.26 16.16
N ILE A 182 5.20 8.68 16.67
CA ILE A 182 4.05 8.23 15.89
C ILE A 182 2.81 9.00 16.31
N ALA A 183 1.96 9.35 15.35
CA ALA A 183 0.60 9.78 15.60
C ALA A 183 -0.37 8.92 14.79
N LEU A 184 -1.50 8.63 15.41
CA LEU A 184 -2.58 7.86 14.82
C LEU A 184 -3.75 8.77 14.47
N GLY A 185 -4.66 8.28 13.64
CA GLY A 185 -5.97 8.88 13.49
C GLY A 185 -6.96 7.91 12.85
N ASP A 186 -8.20 8.36 12.71
CA ASP A 186 -9.33 7.61 12.18
C ASP A 186 -10.10 8.41 11.13
N ASP A 187 -11.20 7.84 10.63
CA ASP A 187 -12.03 8.48 9.61
C ASP A 187 -13.17 9.34 10.19
N ASP A 188 -13.70 8.96 11.35
CA ASP A 188 -14.94 9.52 11.91
C ASP A 188 -14.87 9.94 13.40
N GLY A 189 -13.70 9.85 14.04
CA GLY A 189 -13.52 10.19 15.45
C GLY A 189 -14.12 9.17 16.43
N SER A 190 -14.49 7.97 15.98
CA SER A 190 -15.04 6.91 16.82
C SER A 190 -13.99 6.22 17.69
N LEU A 191 -12.71 6.31 17.34
CA LEU A 191 -11.62 5.69 18.08
C LEU A 191 -10.98 6.67 19.07
N GLU A 192 -10.91 6.28 20.34
CA GLU A 192 -10.17 7.04 21.36
C GLU A 192 -8.68 6.67 21.34
N SER A 193 -8.37 5.38 21.16
CA SER A 193 -7.02 4.84 21.13
C SER A 193 -6.92 3.61 20.21
N ALA A 194 -5.70 3.25 19.83
CA ALA A 194 -5.39 1.99 19.18
C ALA A 194 -4.05 1.44 19.69
N HIS A 195 -3.92 0.11 19.72
CA HIS A 195 -2.72 -0.57 20.21
C HIS A 195 -1.59 -0.46 19.18
N VAL A 196 -0.37 -0.18 19.63
CA VAL A 196 0.79 0.01 18.75
C VAL A 196 1.97 -0.86 19.17
N ASP A 197 2.42 -1.71 18.26
CA ASP A 197 3.67 -2.43 18.36
C ASP A 197 4.70 -1.88 17.37
N VAL A 198 5.95 -1.76 17.82
CA VAL A 198 7.08 -1.38 16.98
C VAL A 198 8.12 -2.49 17.01
N TRP A 199 8.56 -2.91 15.82
CA TRP A 199 9.55 -3.96 15.62
C TRP A 199 10.77 -3.36 14.93
N ILE A 200 11.94 -3.45 15.56
CA ILE A 200 13.17 -2.77 15.09
C ILE A 200 14.20 -3.83 14.70
N ARG A 201 14.57 -3.85 13.42
CA ARG A 201 15.62 -4.72 12.89
C ARG A 201 16.98 -4.15 13.25
N ARG A 202 17.87 -4.95 13.86
CA ARG A 202 19.20 -4.52 14.28
C ARG A 202 20.28 -5.56 14.01
N THR A 203 21.52 -5.09 13.93
CA THR A 203 22.73 -5.92 13.88
C THR A 203 23.82 -5.33 14.75
N LYS A 204 24.91 -6.08 15.00
CA LYS A 204 26.01 -5.66 15.87
C LYS A 204 26.77 -4.46 15.34
N ASP A 205 26.72 -4.17 14.05
CA ASP A 205 27.47 -3.10 13.39
C ASP A 205 26.59 -2.15 12.55
N GLY A 206 25.27 -2.40 12.48
CA GLY A 206 24.34 -1.63 11.65
C GLY A 206 24.43 -1.97 10.16
N LEU A 207 25.03 -3.11 9.80
CA LEU A 207 25.06 -3.65 8.44
C LEU A 207 24.17 -4.89 8.32
N PHE A 208 23.68 -5.17 7.12
CA PHE A 208 22.91 -6.38 6.84
C PHE A 208 23.84 -7.59 6.64
N HIS A 209 23.58 -8.69 7.36
CA HIS A 209 24.38 -9.92 7.32
C HIS A 209 23.62 -11.14 6.81
N GLY A 210 22.44 -10.94 6.21
CA GLY A 210 21.55 -12.02 5.80
C GLY A 210 20.45 -12.34 6.83
N GLY A 211 19.68 -13.37 6.51
CA GLY A 211 18.59 -13.85 7.35
C GLY A 211 17.78 -14.93 6.65
N VAL A 212 16.79 -15.49 7.35
CA VAL A 212 15.89 -16.49 6.79
C VAL A 212 14.44 -16.15 7.07
N VAL A 213 13.55 -16.42 6.11
CA VAL A 213 12.10 -16.26 6.27
C VAL A 213 11.52 -17.63 6.59
N ASP A 214 10.99 -17.79 7.80
CA ASP A 214 10.17 -18.95 8.13
C ASP A 214 8.79 -18.80 7.47
N VAL A 215 8.20 -19.90 7.01
CA VAL A 215 6.95 -19.90 6.23
C VAL A 215 5.94 -20.85 6.86
N ASN A 216 4.78 -20.31 7.24
CA ASN A 216 3.60 -21.07 7.60
C ASN A 216 2.71 -21.21 6.37
N VAL A 217 2.66 -22.39 5.77
CA VAL A 217 1.86 -22.65 4.57
C VAL A 217 0.49 -23.18 4.96
N PHE A 218 -0.55 -22.38 4.76
CA PHE A 218 -1.95 -22.79 4.87
C PHE A 218 -2.43 -23.29 3.52
N LEU A 219 -2.47 -24.62 3.35
CA LEU A 219 -2.77 -25.24 2.05
C LEU A 219 -4.25 -25.64 1.96
N ALA A 220 -4.99 -25.01 1.04
CA ALA A 220 -6.36 -25.40 0.74
C ALA A 220 -6.42 -26.84 0.22
N PRO A 221 -7.44 -27.63 0.61
CA PRO A 221 -7.61 -28.98 0.08
C PRO A 221 -7.72 -28.97 -1.45
N ASN A 222 -6.94 -29.84 -2.11
CA ASN A 222 -6.93 -30.04 -3.55
C ASN A 222 -6.52 -28.83 -4.42
N SER A 223 -5.99 -27.74 -3.84
CA SER A 223 -5.48 -26.60 -4.64
C SER A 223 -4.16 -26.93 -5.32
N THR A 224 -3.23 -27.57 -4.61
CA THR A 224 -1.96 -28.07 -5.13
C THR A 224 -1.34 -29.10 -4.17
N THR A 225 -0.09 -29.51 -4.41
CA THR A 225 0.67 -30.43 -3.55
C THR A 225 1.72 -29.69 -2.72
N GLN A 226 2.09 -30.24 -1.56
CA GLN A 226 3.19 -29.69 -0.75
C GLN A 226 4.52 -29.66 -1.51
N ASN A 227 4.78 -30.67 -2.34
CA ASN A 227 5.99 -30.72 -3.18
C ASN A 227 6.06 -29.55 -4.16
N TYR A 228 4.93 -29.21 -4.79
CA TYR A 228 4.84 -28.06 -5.68
C TYR A 228 5.12 -26.76 -4.92
N VAL A 229 4.49 -26.55 -3.76
CA VAL A 229 4.72 -25.35 -2.94
C VAL A 229 6.16 -25.25 -2.48
N ASN A 230 6.78 -26.35 -2.06
CA ASN A 230 8.20 -26.37 -1.68
C ASN A 230 9.12 -26.00 -2.87
N GLN A 231 8.78 -26.42 -4.09
CA GLN A 231 9.52 -26.03 -5.29
C GLN A 231 9.38 -24.52 -5.54
N VAL A 232 8.16 -23.98 -5.49
CA VAL A 232 7.90 -22.53 -5.64
C VAL A 232 8.68 -21.73 -4.60
N LEU A 233 8.63 -22.13 -3.32
CA LEU A 233 9.35 -21.46 -2.24
C LEU A 233 10.86 -21.52 -2.44
N SER A 234 11.40 -22.67 -2.88
CA SER A 234 12.84 -22.79 -3.16
C SER A 234 13.27 -21.79 -4.24
N GLU A 235 12.51 -21.68 -5.33
CA GLU A 235 12.85 -20.74 -6.42
C GLU A 235 12.61 -19.28 -6.03
N MET A 236 11.59 -19.01 -5.22
CA MET A 236 11.31 -17.69 -4.67
C MET A 236 12.48 -17.16 -3.84
N PHE A 237 13.27 -18.00 -3.17
CA PHE A 237 14.38 -17.52 -2.33
C PHE A 237 15.77 -17.52 -3.02
N VAL A 238 15.87 -17.88 -4.31
CA VAL A 238 17.13 -17.81 -5.07
C VAL A 238 17.57 -16.35 -5.32
N ASP A 239 18.50 -15.82 -4.52
CA ASP A 239 18.96 -14.42 -4.60
C ASP A 239 17.90 -13.37 -4.19
N TYR A 240 17.00 -13.71 -3.27
CA TYR A 240 15.98 -12.77 -2.77
C TYR A 240 16.57 -11.79 -1.73
N ALA A 241 17.33 -10.80 -2.20
CA ALA A 241 17.95 -9.75 -1.38
C ALA A 241 18.89 -10.28 -0.27
N GLY A 242 19.47 -11.46 -0.43
CA GLY A 242 20.30 -12.11 0.58
C GLY A 242 19.51 -12.75 1.74
N LEU A 243 18.19 -12.87 1.60
CA LEU A 243 17.34 -13.66 2.48
C LEU A 243 17.22 -15.09 1.94
N GLY A 244 17.33 -16.08 2.83
CA GLY A 244 17.10 -17.49 2.53
C GLY A 244 15.74 -17.99 2.99
N LEU A 245 15.39 -19.20 2.56
CA LEU A 245 14.24 -19.93 3.07
C LEU A 245 14.58 -20.53 4.44
N GLY A 246 13.73 -20.27 5.44
CA GLY A 246 13.82 -20.83 6.78
C GLY A 246 13.01 -22.12 6.93
N ASN A 247 12.39 -22.28 8.10
CA ASN A 247 11.52 -23.41 8.38
C ASN A 247 10.22 -23.29 7.59
N VAL A 248 9.77 -24.38 6.96
CA VAL A 248 8.46 -24.45 6.29
C VAL A 248 7.54 -25.36 7.07
N THR A 249 6.43 -24.80 7.56
CA THR A 249 5.42 -25.53 8.33
C THR A 249 4.11 -25.56 7.56
N PHE A 250 3.64 -26.76 7.18
CA PHE A 250 2.34 -26.91 6.53
C PHE A 250 1.23 -27.06 7.57
N LEU A 251 0.20 -26.23 7.42
CA LEU A 251 -0.95 -26.14 8.28
C LEU A 251 -2.22 -26.38 7.44
N PRO A 252 -3.25 -27.05 8.01
CA PRO A 252 -4.52 -27.20 7.31
C PRO A 252 -5.18 -25.83 7.14
N LEU A 253 -5.75 -25.60 5.95
CA LEU A 253 -6.64 -24.48 5.70
C LEU A 253 -8.09 -24.98 5.62
N ASP A 254 -9.03 -24.24 6.19
CA ASP A 254 -10.45 -24.56 6.08
C ASP A 254 -10.87 -24.57 4.60
N ALA A 255 -11.66 -25.57 4.20
CA ALA A 255 -12.15 -25.69 2.83
C ALA A 255 -13.04 -24.51 2.41
N SER A 256 -13.61 -23.75 3.36
CA SER A 256 -14.32 -22.50 3.07
C SER A 256 -13.42 -21.45 2.41
N PHE A 257 -12.11 -21.55 2.61
CA PHE A 257 -11.11 -20.64 2.05
C PHE A 257 -10.46 -21.15 0.76
N THR A 258 -10.90 -22.28 0.22
CA THR A 258 -10.43 -22.73 -1.11
C THR A 258 -10.78 -21.71 -2.19
N ASN A 259 -11.93 -21.02 -2.08
CA ASN A 259 -12.32 -19.97 -3.02
C ASN A 259 -12.57 -18.69 -2.23
N VAL A 260 -11.82 -17.63 -2.54
CA VAL A 260 -11.90 -16.34 -1.85
C VAL A 260 -12.50 -15.33 -2.80
N GLY A 261 -13.80 -15.11 -2.67
CA GLY A 261 -14.61 -14.32 -3.59
C GLY A 261 -14.58 -12.82 -3.32
N THR A 262 -14.46 -12.45 -2.05
CA THR A 262 -14.64 -11.08 -1.56
C THR A 262 -13.51 -10.59 -0.65
N TYR A 263 -13.36 -9.27 -0.49
CA TYR A 263 -12.41 -8.70 0.46
C TYR A 263 -12.68 -9.10 1.91
N ASN A 264 -13.93 -9.37 2.28
CA ASN A 264 -14.27 -9.84 3.64
C ASN A 264 -13.78 -11.27 3.88
N GLU A 265 -13.96 -12.15 2.90
CA GLU A 265 -13.43 -13.52 2.95
C GLU A 265 -11.90 -13.51 2.97
N TYR A 266 -11.25 -12.63 2.19
CA TYR A 266 -9.79 -12.47 2.21
C TYR A 266 -9.27 -11.98 3.56
N ARG A 267 -9.91 -10.98 4.17
CA ARG A 267 -9.53 -10.53 5.52
C ARG A 267 -9.73 -11.64 6.56
N SER A 268 -10.79 -12.42 6.43
CA SER A 268 -11.07 -13.57 7.31
C SER A 268 -10.06 -14.70 7.11
N LEU A 269 -9.59 -14.92 5.88
CA LEU A 269 -8.52 -15.85 5.55
C LEU A 269 -7.23 -15.46 6.28
N LEU A 270 -6.76 -14.22 6.14
CA LEU A 270 -5.52 -13.79 6.78
C LEU A 270 -5.62 -13.89 8.32
N ALA A 271 -6.77 -13.50 8.88
CA ALA A 271 -7.04 -13.61 10.30
C ALA A 271 -7.14 -15.07 10.80
N SER A 272 -7.30 -16.06 9.91
CA SER A 272 -7.34 -17.49 10.30
C SER A 272 -5.98 -18.04 10.76
N SER A 273 -4.90 -17.24 10.64
CA SER A 273 -3.61 -17.53 11.27
C SER A 273 -3.62 -17.33 12.79
N ALA A 274 -4.75 -16.92 13.38
CA ALA A 274 -4.91 -16.77 14.82
C ALA A 274 -4.59 -18.07 15.57
N GLY A 275 -3.85 -17.94 16.66
CA GLY A 275 -3.39 -19.06 17.49
C GLY A 275 -1.98 -19.56 17.15
N LEU A 276 -1.37 -19.08 16.06
CA LEU A 276 0.07 -19.21 15.86
C LEU A 276 0.83 -18.26 16.81
N ALA A 277 2.06 -18.64 17.15
CA ALA A 277 2.94 -17.80 17.94
C ALA A 277 3.29 -16.52 17.17
N HIS A 278 3.32 -15.39 17.86
CA HIS A 278 3.85 -14.15 17.32
C HIS A 278 5.36 -14.28 17.11
N GLY A 279 5.84 -13.69 16.01
CA GLY A 279 7.22 -13.85 15.58
C GLY A 279 7.37 -13.72 14.06
N PRO A 280 8.59 -13.43 13.54
CA PRO A 280 8.84 -13.27 12.12
C PRO A 280 8.53 -14.54 11.32
N ALA A 281 7.40 -14.54 10.60
CA ALA A 281 7.05 -15.60 9.68
C ALA A 281 6.15 -15.09 8.54
N LEU A 282 6.35 -15.64 7.34
CA LEU A 282 5.41 -15.50 6.25
C LEU A 282 4.26 -16.50 6.44
N ASN A 283 3.05 -16.02 6.68
CA ASN A 283 1.87 -16.85 6.42
C ASN A 283 1.55 -16.82 4.92
N LEU A 284 1.67 -17.98 4.29
CA LEU A 284 1.33 -18.19 2.89
C LEU A 284 0.04 -19.01 2.80
N PHE A 285 -1.04 -18.37 2.37
CA PHE A 285 -2.33 -19.00 2.14
C PHE A 285 -2.44 -19.45 0.68
N VAL A 286 -2.35 -20.75 0.44
CA VAL A 286 -2.39 -21.34 -0.90
C VAL A 286 -3.83 -21.76 -1.20
N ILE A 287 -4.54 -20.91 -1.93
CA ILE A 287 -5.97 -21.06 -2.23
C ILE A 287 -6.19 -21.66 -3.63
N GLY A 288 -7.43 -22.05 -3.92
CA GLY A 288 -7.84 -22.57 -5.22
C GLY A 288 -8.27 -21.50 -6.22
N SER A 289 -8.91 -20.41 -5.77
CA SER A 289 -9.26 -19.28 -6.65
C SER A 289 -9.57 -17.97 -5.93
N PHE A 290 -9.36 -16.86 -6.64
CA PHE A 290 -9.90 -15.55 -6.30
C PHE A 290 -11.19 -15.26 -7.10
N GLY A 291 -12.13 -14.55 -6.47
CA GLY A 291 -13.34 -14.06 -7.15
C GLY A 291 -13.12 -12.76 -7.91
N SER A 292 -14.20 -12.27 -8.54
CA SER A 292 -14.14 -11.10 -9.43
C SER A 292 -13.79 -9.78 -8.73
N GLU A 293 -13.93 -9.68 -7.40
CA GLU A 293 -13.50 -8.48 -6.64
C GLU A 293 -11.98 -8.25 -6.71
N PHE A 294 -11.22 -9.30 -7.00
CA PHE A 294 -9.76 -9.25 -7.15
C PHE A 294 -9.31 -9.17 -8.62
N GLY A 295 -10.23 -9.00 -9.56
CA GLY A 295 -9.90 -8.89 -10.98
C GLY A 295 -9.25 -10.17 -11.53
N GLN A 296 -7.97 -10.09 -11.87
CA GLN A 296 -7.16 -11.22 -12.34
C GLN A 296 -5.97 -11.48 -11.40
N ALA A 297 -6.09 -11.10 -10.12
CA ALA A 297 -5.06 -11.36 -9.13
C ALA A 297 -4.77 -12.86 -9.01
N ILE A 298 -3.48 -13.16 -8.91
CA ILE A 298 -2.92 -14.49 -8.66
C ILE A 298 -2.20 -14.54 -7.31
N GLY A 299 -1.91 -13.38 -6.73
CA GLY A 299 -1.44 -13.18 -5.37
C GLY A 299 -2.02 -11.88 -4.81
N VAL A 300 -2.16 -11.80 -3.48
CA VAL A 300 -2.53 -10.58 -2.76
C VAL A 300 -1.87 -10.57 -1.37
N ALA A 301 -1.05 -9.56 -1.10
CA ALA A 301 -0.49 -9.30 0.22
C ALA A 301 -1.46 -8.57 1.17
N GLY A 302 -1.39 -8.88 2.47
CA GLY A 302 -2.27 -8.31 3.49
C GLY A 302 -2.06 -6.82 3.77
N GLY A 303 -1.07 -6.18 3.16
CA GLY A 303 -0.80 -4.75 3.26
C GLY A 303 0.57 -4.37 2.73
N ILE A 304 0.87 -3.07 2.75
CA ILE A 304 2.17 -2.50 2.36
C ILE A 304 2.66 -1.50 3.44
N PRO A 305 3.42 -1.96 4.46
CA PRO A 305 3.70 -3.36 4.76
C PRO A 305 2.47 -4.09 5.32
N GLY A 306 2.50 -5.41 5.32
CA GLY A 306 1.59 -6.21 6.14
C GLY A 306 2.14 -6.42 7.54
N SER A 307 1.61 -7.43 8.25
CA SER A 307 2.09 -7.80 9.59
C SER A 307 2.66 -9.23 9.60
N PRO A 308 3.96 -9.42 9.31
CA PRO A 308 4.57 -10.75 9.34
C PRO A 308 4.90 -11.24 10.76
N VAL A 309 4.71 -10.40 11.77
CA VAL A 309 5.07 -10.69 13.17
C VAL A 309 3.84 -10.92 14.06
N LEU A 310 2.73 -10.23 13.78
CA LEU A 310 1.47 -10.50 14.45
C LEU A 310 0.67 -11.50 13.62
N GLN A 311 0.22 -12.58 14.25
CA GLN A 311 -0.56 -13.63 13.62
C GLN A 311 -2.03 -13.42 13.96
N GLY A 312 -2.93 -13.79 13.07
CA GLY A 312 -4.37 -13.64 13.28
C GLY A 312 -4.95 -12.25 12.99
N THR A 313 -4.20 -11.37 12.33
CA THR A 313 -4.70 -10.07 11.89
C THR A 313 -5.17 -10.12 10.44
N THR A 314 -5.93 -9.11 10.01
CA THR A 314 -6.33 -8.95 8.61
C THR A 314 -5.19 -8.55 7.68
N MET A 315 -3.96 -8.44 8.18
CA MET A 315 -2.75 -8.11 7.44
C MET A 315 -1.67 -9.20 7.53
N SER A 316 -1.97 -10.32 8.19
CA SER A 316 -1.00 -11.36 8.56
C SER A 316 -0.73 -12.37 7.44
N GLY A 317 -0.23 -11.93 6.29
CA GLY A 317 0.30 -12.83 5.27
C GLY A 317 -0.02 -12.48 3.82
N VAL A 318 0.12 -13.49 2.97
CA VAL A 318 -0.10 -13.44 1.51
C VAL A 318 -1.05 -14.57 1.13
N ALA A 319 -2.07 -14.27 0.34
CA ALA A 319 -2.86 -15.30 -0.35
C ALA A 319 -2.40 -15.42 -1.79
N TYR A 320 -2.32 -16.66 -2.29
CA TYR A 320 -1.87 -16.92 -3.65
C TYR A 320 -2.54 -18.16 -4.24
N MET A 321 -2.83 -18.09 -5.54
CA MET A 321 -3.43 -19.14 -6.34
C MET A 321 -2.38 -19.72 -7.30
N PRO A 322 -1.98 -21.00 -7.13
CA PRO A 322 -1.01 -21.63 -8.01
C PRO A 322 -1.43 -21.68 -9.49
N SER A 323 -0.50 -21.35 -10.39
CA SER A 323 -0.70 -21.49 -11.84
C SER A 323 -0.31 -22.87 -12.37
N GLY A 324 0.50 -23.62 -11.62
CA GLY A 324 1.12 -24.87 -12.06
C GLY A 324 2.50 -24.68 -12.71
N ASN A 325 2.99 -23.45 -12.82
CA ASN A 325 4.36 -23.12 -13.22
C ASN A 325 5.17 -22.58 -12.01
N PRO A 326 6.13 -23.35 -11.46
CA PRO A 326 6.86 -22.96 -10.27
C PRO A 326 7.69 -21.69 -10.40
N GLU A 327 8.33 -21.47 -11.55
CA GLU A 327 9.17 -20.29 -11.79
C GLU A 327 8.33 -19.01 -11.90
N TYR A 328 7.18 -19.10 -12.57
CA TYR A 328 6.22 -18.00 -12.65
C TYR A 328 5.65 -17.69 -11.27
N ASP A 329 5.20 -18.71 -10.54
CA ASP A 329 4.61 -18.55 -9.22
C ASP A 329 5.62 -18.04 -8.19
N ALA A 330 6.91 -18.39 -8.32
CA ALA A 330 7.96 -17.82 -7.51
C ALA A 330 8.08 -16.31 -7.71
N SER A 331 7.94 -15.81 -8.94
CA SER A 331 7.93 -14.37 -9.22
C SER A 331 6.73 -13.66 -8.58
N VAL A 332 5.56 -14.32 -8.58
CA VAL A 332 4.34 -13.81 -7.94
C VAL A 332 4.55 -13.71 -6.43
N LEU A 333 5.03 -14.77 -5.79
CA LEU A 333 5.28 -14.73 -4.36
C LEU A 333 6.36 -13.71 -3.98
N ARG A 334 7.40 -13.52 -4.80
CA ARG A 334 8.38 -12.44 -4.59
C ARG A 334 7.75 -11.06 -4.57
N HIS A 335 6.83 -10.82 -5.50
CA HIS A 335 6.07 -9.58 -5.60
C HIS A 335 5.23 -9.35 -4.34
N GLU A 336 4.39 -10.31 -3.98
CA GLU A 336 3.51 -10.19 -2.81
C GLU A 336 4.27 -10.12 -1.49
N VAL A 337 5.36 -10.87 -1.35
CA VAL A 337 6.21 -10.80 -0.15
C VAL A 337 6.98 -9.48 -0.11
N GLY A 338 7.29 -8.89 -1.28
CA GLY A 338 7.80 -7.54 -1.39
C GLY A 338 6.81 -6.52 -0.81
N HIS A 339 5.53 -6.61 -1.19
CA HIS A 339 4.46 -5.81 -0.59
C HIS A 339 4.36 -6.03 0.92
N LEU A 340 4.33 -7.28 1.37
CA LEU A 340 4.27 -7.62 2.79
C LEU A 340 5.42 -6.98 3.58
N ALA A 341 6.60 -6.89 2.98
CA ALA A 341 7.78 -6.26 3.57
C ALA A 341 7.80 -4.72 3.48
N GLY A 342 6.93 -4.11 2.66
CA GLY A 342 6.77 -2.65 2.54
C GLY A 342 7.13 -2.05 1.19
N LEU A 343 7.40 -2.85 0.16
CA LEU A 343 7.64 -2.37 -1.20
C LEU A 343 6.33 -1.98 -1.90
N PHE A 344 6.36 -0.89 -2.66
CA PHE A 344 5.26 -0.47 -3.53
C PHE A 344 5.53 -0.90 -4.98
N HIS A 345 4.52 -0.79 -5.84
CA HIS A 345 4.77 -0.96 -7.26
C HIS A 345 5.72 0.11 -7.79
N THR A 346 6.65 -0.27 -8.65
CA THR A 346 7.57 0.69 -9.30
C THR A 346 6.81 1.70 -10.15
N THR A 347 5.77 1.23 -10.84
CA THR A 347 4.84 2.05 -11.61
C THR A 347 3.40 1.61 -11.36
N GLU A 348 2.46 2.55 -11.37
CA GLU A 348 1.03 2.25 -11.28
C GLU A 348 0.29 2.24 -12.63
N PHE A 349 -0.77 1.43 -12.75
CA PHE A 349 -1.48 1.24 -14.03
C PHE A 349 -2.17 2.48 -14.58
N SER A 350 -2.58 3.37 -13.69
CA SER A 350 -3.64 4.32 -14.04
C SER A 350 -3.57 5.63 -13.27
N VAL A 351 -2.48 5.84 -12.54
CA VAL A 351 -2.07 7.17 -12.09
C VAL A 351 -0.60 7.32 -12.40
N GLU A 352 -0.18 8.57 -12.54
CA GLU A 352 1.23 8.94 -12.58
C GLU A 352 1.73 8.98 -11.12
N GLU A 353 1.82 7.80 -10.51
CA GLU A 353 2.45 7.58 -9.21
C GLU A 353 3.38 6.38 -9.33
N THR A 354 4.46 6.48 -8.58
CA THR A 354 5.57 5.54 -8.54
C THR A 354 5.89 5.24 -7.10
N ASP A 355 6.65 4.18 -6.84
CA ASP A 355 7.26 4.02 -5.53
C ASP A 355 8.17 5.22 -5.19
N PRO A 356 8.48 5.45 -3.91
CA PRO A 356 9.29 6.59 -3.47
C PRO A 356 10.79 6.24 -3.43
N LEU A 357 11.23 5.30 -4.27
CA LEU A 357 12.63 4.90 -4.37
C LEU A 357 13.22 5.57 -5.61
N SER A 358 14.37 6.24 -5.49
CA SER A 358 14.91 7.02 -6.60
C SER A 358 15.66 6.18 -7.64
N ASP A 359 15.98 4.91 -7.32
CA ASP A 359 16.72 3.99 -8.19
C ASP A 359 15.81 3.04 -9.00
N THR A 360 14.50 3.14 -8.81
CA THR A 360 13.49 2.44 -9.61
C THR A 360 13.11 3.33 -10.80
N VAL A 361 13.11 2.73 -11.99
CA VAL A 361 12.73 3.46 -13.21
C VAL A 361 11.22 3.49 -13.31
N GLU A 362 10.65 4.63 -13.67
CA GLU A 362 9.22 4.77 -13.93
C GLU A 362 8.87 4.38 -15.37
N CYS A 363 7.75 3.68 -15.56
CA CYS A 363 7.14 3.52 -16.87
C CYS A 363 6.16 4.67 -17.17
N PRO A 364 6.33 5.38 -18.30
CA PRO A 364 5.37 6.40 -18.71
C PRO A 364 3.96 5.82 -18.82
N THR A 365 2.95 6.51 -18.27
CA THR A 365 1.55 6.04 -18.28
C THR A 365 1.05 5.69 -19.69
N SER A 366 1.51 6.41 -20.72
CA SER A 366 1.17 6.12 -22.12
C SER A 366 1.71 4.77 -22.62
N VAL A 367 2.90 4.37 -22.17
CA VAL A 367 3.50 3.05 -22.47
C VAL A 367 2.78 1.98 -21.68
N MET A 368 2.62 2.16 -20.36
CA MET A 368 1.88 1.26 -19.48
C MET A 368 0.48 0.93 -20.01
N GLN A 369 -0.25 1.92 -20.52
CA GLN A 369 -1.62 1.74 -21.03
C GLN A 369 -1.70 1.16 -22.45
N SER A 370 -0.64 1.26 -23.26
CA SER A 370 -0.64 0.83 -24.67
C SER A 370 0.05 -0.51 -24.88
N ASN A 371 1.21 -0.71 -24.26
CA ASN A 371 1.95 -1.96 -24.24
C ASN A 371 2.88 -2.02 -23.01
N PRO A 372 2.41 -2.57 -21.87
CA PRO A 372 3.20 -2.63 -20.63
C PRO A 372 4.50 -3.46 -20.77
N ASP A 373 4.59 -4.36 -21.75
CA ASP A 373 5.82 -5.13 -22.04
C ASP A 373 7.00 -4.22 -22.43
N ASN A 374 6.72 -3.00 -22.90
CA ASN A 374 7.73 -2.01 -23.28
C ASN A 374 8.16 -1.10 -22.12
N CYS A 375 7.63 -1.32 -20.91
CA CYS A 375 8.01 -0.55 -19.74
C CYS A 375 9.48 -0.83 -19.36
N PRO A 376 10.26 0.20 -19.02
CA PRO A 376 11.67 0.04 -18.67
C PRO A 376 11.89 -0.73 -17.35
N ASP A 377 10.88 -0.79 -16.49
CA ASP A 377 10.84 -1.49 -15.21
C ASP A 377 10.11 -2.84 -15.26
N VAL A 378 9.74 -3.34 -16.45
CA VAL A 378 9.01 -4.62 -16.62
C VAL A 378 9.73 -5.84 -16.02
N SER A 379 11.04 -5.75 -15.83
CA SER A 379 11.87 -6.81 -15.23
C SER A 379 12.01 -6.68 -13.71
N ASN A 380 11.49 -5.60 -13.11
CA ASN A 380 11.48 -5.40 -11.67
C ASN A 380 10.41 -6.28 -11.01
N THR A 381 10.77 -6.89 -9.88
CA THR A 381 9.87 -7.74 -9.09
C THR A 381 8.58 -7.01 -8.73
N MET A 382 8.65 -5.71 -8.46
CA MET A 382 7.51 -4.88 -8.06
C MET A 382 6.80 -4.21 -9.25
N PHE A 383 7.08 -4.63 -10.49
CA PHE A 383 6.24 -4.23 -11.61
C PHE A 383 4.82 -4.80 -11.41
N PRO A 384 3.74 -4.02 -11.59
CA PRO A 384 2.38 -4.40 -11.21
C PRO A 384 1.76 -5.52 -12.07
N ILE A 385 2.45 -6.03 -13.10
CA ILE A 385 2.06 -7.26 -13.81
C ILE A 385 3.13 -8.31 -13.58
N ALA A 386 2.68 -9.50 -13.17
CA ALA A 386 3.54 -10.67 -13.09
C ALA A 386 4.00 -11.12 -14.49
N TYR A 387 5.24 -10.80 -14.85
CA TYR A 387 5.93 -11.25 -16.06
C TYR A 387 7.06 -12.27 -15.80
N GLY A 388 7.11 -12.87 -14.62
CA GLY A 388 8.29 -13.65 -14.23
C GLY A 388 9.47 -12.78 -13.81
N ALA A 389 9.22 -11.53 -13.44
CA ALA A 389 10.23 -10.56 -13.07
C ALA A 389 10.83 -10.88 -11.69
N LEU A 390 12.16 -10.79 -11.57
CA LEU A 390 12.90 -11.19 -10.37
C LEU A 390 13.91 -10.13 -9.91
N ALA A 391 14.06 -9.01 -10.64
CA ALA A 391 15.06 -8.01 -10.29
C ALA A 391 14.58 -7.15 -9.11
N LEU A 392 15.53 -6.76 -8.25
CA LEU A 392 15.33 -5.78 -7.19
C LEU A 392 16.45 -4.75 -7.25
N THR A 393 16.12 -3.48 -7.06
CA THR A 393 17.12 -2.41 -6.92
C THR A 393 17.78 -2.44 -5.54
N GLU A 394 18.85 -1.66 -5.34
CA GLU A 394 19.51 -1.60 -4.04
C GLU A 394 18.64 -0.91 -2.98
N ALA A 395 17.87 0.11 -3.35
CA ALA A 395 16.92 0.73 -2.43
C ALA A 395 15.79 -0.25 -2.04
N GLN A 396 15.28 -1.05 -2.99
CA GLN A 396 14.28 -2.09 -2.68
C GLN A 396 14.85 -3.15 -1.73
N LYS A 397 16.10 -3.58 -1.92
CA LYS A 397 16.77 -4.49 -0.99
C LYS A 397 16.87 -3.92 0.42
N ARG A 398 17.13 -2.61 0.58
CA ARG A 398 17.17 -1.96 1.90
C ARG A 398 15.82 -1.98 2.61
N VAL A 399 14.71 -1.83 1.89
CA VAL A 399 13.37 -2.00 2.46
C VAL A 399 13.20 -3.42 3.00
N LEU A 400 13.59 -4.43 2.21
CA LEU A 400 13.56 -5.84 2.65
C LEU A 400 14.47 -6.07 3.86
N HIS A 401 15.67 -5.50 3.88
CA HIS A 401 16.63 -5.59 4.98
C HIS A 401 16.16 -4.88 6.25
N GLY A 402 15.31 -3.87 6.14
CA GLY A 402 14.72 -3.17 7.30
C GLY A 402 13.48 -3.86 7.87
N SER A 403 12.93 -4.84 7.17
CA SER A 403 11.64 -5.46 7.49
C SER A 403 11.67 -6.39 8.71
N ALA A 404 10.54 -6.47 9.41
CA ALA A 404 10.29 -7.45 10.47
C ALA A 404 10.00 -8.89 9.95
N LEU A 405 9.97 -9.10 8.62
CA LEU A 405 9.56 -10.37 7.97
C LEU A 405 10.41 -11.61 8.32
N TYR A 406 11.67 -11.45 8.71
CA TYR A 406 12.65 -12.54 8.74
C TYR A 406 13.38 -12.68 10.08
N ARG A 407 14.06 -13.81 10.29
CA ARG A 407 15.03 -13.98 11.37
C ARG A 407 16.40 -13.52 10.89
N GLY A 408 16.89 -12.42 11.45
CA GLY A 408 18.14 -11.80 11.02
C GLY A 408 19.39 -12.45 11.61
N ILE A 409 20.51 -12.32 10.91
CA ILE A 409 21.85 -12.66 11.38
C ILE A 409 22.45 -11.41 12.04
N LEU A 410 22.89 -11.54 13.30
CA LEU A 410 23.35 -10.41 14.11
C LEU A 410 24.72 -9.86 13.70
N GLU A 411 25.60 -10.71 13.19
CA GLU A 411 26.97 -10.37 12.85
C GLU A 411 27.45 -11.21 11.68
N GLU A 412 28.42 -10.69 10.92
CA GLU A 412 28.98 -11.35 9.76
C GLU A 412 29.43 -12.80 10.09
N GLY A 413 29.00 -13.76 9.28
CA GLY A 413 29.30 -15.19 9.49
C GLY A 413 28.53 -15.86 10.63
N GLY A 414 27.62 -15.13 11.30
CA GLY A 414 26.75 -15.66 12.34
C GLY A 414 25.64 -16.58 11.79
N GLN A 415 24.80 -17.06 12.71
CA GLN A 415 23.59 -17.81 12.38
C GLN A 415 22.36 -16.92 12.50
N PRO A 416 21.27 -17.21 11.76
CA PRO A 416 20.00 -16.52 11.98
C PRO A 416 19.55 -16.67 13.43
N ALA A 417 18.92 -15.63 13.98
CA ALA A 417 18.34 -15.67 15.32
C ALA A 417 17.48 -16.95 15.49
N PRO A 418 17.43 -17.57 16.69
CA PRO A 418 16.66 -18.79 16.90
C PRO A 418 15.21 -18.64 16.44
N ALA A 419 14.63 -19.73 15.90
CA ALA A 419 13.20 -19.75 15.64
C ALA A 419 12.44 -19.61 16.95
N ASP A 420 11.34 -18.84 16.92
CA ASP A 420 10.41 -18.85 18.04
C ASP A 420 9.92 -20.28 18.28
N PRO A 421 9.72 -20.68 19.55
CA PRO A 421 9.25 -22.02 19.85
C PRO A 421 7.95 -22.28 19.07
N ALA A 422 7.94 -23.37 18.31
CA ALA A 422 6.80 -23.73 17.48
C ALA A 422 5.51 -23.72 18.32
N PRO A 423 4.39 -23.19 17.80
CA PRO A 423 3.13 -23.15 18.54
C PRO A 423 2.74 -24.57 18.97
N ILE A 424 2.76 -24.83 20.28
CA ILE A 424 2.43 -26.14 20.85
C ILE A 424 0.92 -26.35 20.73
N GLY A 425 0.49 -27.08 19.71
CA GLY A 425 -0.82 -27.75 19.68
C GLY A 425 -2.06 -26.85 19.79
N GLY A 426 -1.94 -25.56 19.44
CA GLY A 426 -3.08 -24.64 19.41
C GLY A 426 -4.12 -25.11 18.40
N LYS A 427 -5.35 -25.39 18.86
CA LYS A 427 -6.48 -25.51 17.95
C LYS A 427 -6.63 -24.16 17.26
N PHE A 428 -6.55 -24.13 15.92
CA PHE A 428 -6.84 -22.94 15.13
C PHE A 428 -8.15 -22.33 15.62
N ALA A 429 -8.16 -21.02 15.83
CA ALA A 429 -9.40 -20.35 16.17
C ALA A 429 -10.41 -20.64 15.06
N PRO A 430 -11.66 -21.04 15.39
CA PRO A 430 -12.70 -21.09 14.38
C PRO A 430 -12.76 -19.73 13.67
N PRO A 431 -13.05 -19.70 12.35
CA PRO A 431 -13.17 -18.44 11.62
C PRO A 431 -14.04 -17.48 12.43
N LEU A 432 -13.57 -16.23 12.55
CA LEU A 432 -14.36 -15.19 13.21
C LEU A 432 -15.79 -15.28 12.65
N PRO A 433 -16.83 -15.30 13.52
CA PRO A 433 -18.19 -15.41 13.03
C PRO A 433 -18.40 -14.31 11.99
N PRO A 434 -19.08 -14.60 10.85
CA PRO A 434 -19.32 -13.60 9.84
C PRO A 434 -19.93 -12.39 10.54
N SER A 435 -19.23 -11.25 10.44
CA SER A 435 -19.70 -9.98 10.97
C SER A 435 -21.18 -9.82 10.60
N PRO A 436 -22.07 -9.46 11.55
CA PRO A 436 -23.45 -9.17 11.20
C PRO A 436 -23.45 -8.11 10.08
N PRO A 437 -24.39 -8.17 9.10
CA PRO A 437 -24.44 -7.18 8.04
C PRO A 437 -24.56 -5.78 8.67
N PHE A 438 -23.49 -5.00 8.58
CA PHE A 438 -23.38 -3.72 9.27
C PHE A 438 -24.25 -2.65 8.62
N ALA A 439 -24.95 -1.90 9.47
CA ALA A 439 -25.48 -0.58 9.16
C ALA A 439 -24.42 0.47 9.52
N LEU A 440 -23.82 1.11 8.50
CA LEU A 440 -22.83 2.18 8.66
C LEU A 440 -23.46 3.44 9.28
N ALA A 441 -22.85 3.98 10.34
CA ALA A 441 -23.14 5.31 10.87
C ALA A 441 -21.84 6.10 11.04
N ALA A 442 -21.58 7.02 10.11
CA ALA A 442 -20.40 7.91 10.07
C ALA A 442 -20.71 9.32 10.63
N THR A 443 -19.73 9.98 11.24
CA THR A 443 -19.77 11.43 11.55
C THR A 443 -18.39 12.08 11.44
N ARG A 444 -18.13 13.28 10.93
CA ARG A 444 -18.72 14.10 9.87
C ARG A 444 -17.65 15.15 9.51
N ARG A 445 -17.02 15.02 8.34
CA ARG A 445 -16.77 16.23 7.53
C ARG A 445 -18.12 16.94 7.39
N PRO A 446 -18.23 18.26 7.16
CA PRO A 446 -19.46 18.81 6.60
C PRO A 446 -19.66 18.32 5.14
N ASN A 447 -19.32 17.06 4.83
CA ASN A 447 -20.00 16.34 3.79
C ASN A 447 -21.45 16.26 4.27
N LYS A 448 -22.28 17.11 3.67
CA LYS A 448 -23.71 16.85 3.67
C LYS A 448 -23.89 15.37 3.31
N PRO A 449 -24.69 14.63 4.10
CA PRO A 449 -24.90 13.22 3.84
C PRO A 449 -25.32 13.05 2.39
N PHE A 450 -24.94 11.93 1.79
CA PHE A 450 -25.54 11.51 0.53
C PHE A 450 -27.06 11.69 0.64
N PRO A 451 -27.72 12.26 -0.38
CA PRO A 451 -29.17 12.37 -0.40
C PRO A 451 -29.77 11.00 -0.07
N ALA A 452 -30.81 10.96 0.76
CA ALA A 452 -31.44 9.69 1.18
C ALA A 452 -31.91 8.86 -0.02
N ASN A 453 -32.20 9.52 -1.15
CA ASN A 453 -32.51 8.92 -2.43
C ASN A 453 -31.59 9.52 -3.49
N PRO A 454 -30.31 9.10 -3.58
CA PRO A 454 -29.39 9.71 -4.52
C PRO A 454 -29.85 9.33 -5.92
N THR A 455 -29.95 10.35 -6.77
CA THR A 455 -30.18 10.19 -8.20
C THR A 455 -29.08 9.31 -8.80
N PRO A 456 -29.34 8.65 -9.93
CA PRO A 456 -28.32 7.85 -10.62
C PRO A 456 -27.00 8.63 -10.85
N LEU A 457 -27.11 9.94 -11.10
CA LEU A 457 -25.95 10.82 -11.29
C LEU A 457 -25.14 11.01 -10.00
N GLU A 458 -25.80 11.27 -8.88
CA GLU A 458 -25.14 11.44 -7.57
C GLU A 458 -24.46 10.13 -7.12
N ARG A 459 -25.04 8.97 -7.44
CA ARG A 459 -24.39 7.67 -7.18
C ARG A 459 -23.06 7.53 -7.89
N VAL A 460 -22.97 7.94 -9.15
CA VAL A 460 -21.69 7.89 -9.90
C VAL A 460 -20.71 8.95 -9.42
N LEU A 461 -21.20 10.14 -9.09
CA LEU A 461 -20.34 11.23 -8.63
C LEU A 461 -19.76 11.00 -7.24
N GLY A 462 -20.40 10.23 -6.36
CA GLY A 462 -19.76 9.83 -5.08
C GLY A 462 -19.31 8.40 -4.99
N ALA A 463 -19.32 7.64 -6.10
CA ALA A 463 -18.62 6.37 -6.18
C ALA A 463 -17.11 6.58 -6.01
N VAL A 464 -16.36 5.60 -5.52
CA VAL A 464 -14.89 5.69 -5.48
C VAL A 464 -14.37 5.73 -6.92
N TRP A 465 -13.64 6.78 -7.28
CA TRP A 465 -12.97 6.88 -8.57
C TRP A 465 -11.54 6.45 -8.37
N CYS A 466 -11.25 5.19 -8.63
CA CYS A 466 -9.87 4.73 -8.74
C CYS A 466 -9.32 5.41 -9.98
N ALA A 467 -8.36 6.31 -9.82
CA ALA A 467 -7.75 6.96 -10.98
C ALA A 467 -7.10 5.89 -11.91
N HIS A 468 -6.60 4.80 -11.31
CA HIS A 468 -6.97 3.35 -11.41
C HIS A 468 -7.58 2.74 -12.69
N GLY A 469 -8.49 3.40 -13.38
CA GLY A 469 -9.20 2.81 -14.51
C GLY A 469 -9.05 3.63 -15.78
N LYS A 470 -9.05 2.97 -16.95
CA LYS A 470 -9.49 3.60 -18.22
C LYS A 470 -10.97 4.04 -18.17
N GLY A 471 -11.62 3.91 -17.02
CA GLY A 471 -12.95 4.37 -16.71
C GLY A 471 -13.02 5.88 -16.78
N ASP A 472 -13.61 6.37 -17.86
CA ASP A 472 -13.94 7.78 -17.97
C ASP A 472 -15.19 8.08 -17.12
N TYR A 473 -14.98 8.22 -15.81
CA TYR A 473 -16.06 8.43 -14.84
C TYR A 473 -16.79 9.76 -15.03
N GLU A 474 -16.09 10.78 -15.54
CA GLU A 474 -16.72 12.03 -15.98
C GLU A 474 -17.66 11.74 -17.15
N ALA A 475 -17.22 11.04 -18.20
CA ALA A 475 -18.09 10.67 -19.32
C ALA A 475 -19.25 9.74 -18.89
N LEU A 476 -19.05 8.88 -17.90
CA LEU A 476 -20.14 8.09 -17.31
C LEU A 476 -21.18 8.99 -16.62
N ALA A 477 -20.73 9.96 -15.83
CA ALA A 477 -21.59 10.96 -15.22
C ALA A 477 -22.36 11.77 -16.29
N LEU A 478 -21.70 12.14 -17.39
CA LEU A 478 -22.35 12.81 -18.53
C LEU A 478 -23.44 11.96 -19.18
N ARG A 479 -23.16 10.67 -19.43
CA ARG A 479 -24.15 9.74 -20.00
C ARG A 479 -25.38 9.59 -19.12
N ILE A 480 -25.20 9.55 -17.80
CA ILE A 480 -26.29 9.42 -16.84
C ILE A 480 -27.11 10.71 -16.73
N ALA A 481 -26.45 11.87 -16.79
CA ALA A 481 -27.12 13.18 -16.75
C ALA A 481 -27.86 13.51 -18.07
N GLY A 482 -27.53 12.83 -19.17
CA GLY A 482 -28.21 12.92 -20.46
C GLY A 482 -28.14 14.31 -21.10
N ALA A 483 -29.16 14.69 -21.88
CA ALA A 483 -29.21 15.98 -22.55
C ALA A 483 -29.22 17.19 -21.59
N SER A 484 -29.61 16.95 -20.33
CA SER A 484 -29.62 17.97 -19.26
C SER A 484 -28.27 18.14 -18.56
N ALA A 485 -27.23 17.40 -18.97
CA ALA A 485 -25.95 17.34 -18.25
C ALA A 485 -25.37 18.71 -17.88
N PRO A 486 -25.31 19.72 -18.77
CA PRO A 486 -24.76 21.02 -18.40
C PRO A 486 -25.54 21.70 -17.25
N SER A 487 -26.88 21.77 -17.35
CA SER A 487 -27.69 22.43 -16.32
C SER A 487 -27.73 21.64 -15.00
N THR A 488 -27.78 20.31 -15.08
CA THR A 488 -27.84 19.44 -13.90
C THR A 488 -26.53 19.42 -13.13
N LEU A 489 -25.38 19.28 -13.82
CA LEU A 489 -24.07 19.30 -13.16
C LEU A 489 -23.76 20.68 -12.59
N ARG A 490 -24.10 21.75 -13.30
CA ARG A 490 -23.98 23.12 -12.79
C ARG A 490 -24.79 23.32 -11.51
N ALA A 491 -26.04 22.87 -11.50
CA ALA A 491 -26.89 22.97 -10.32
C ALA A 491 -26.26 22.24 -9.13
N LEU A 492 -25.70 21.03 -9.36
CA LEU A 492 -25.05 20.25 -8.32
C LEU A 492 -23.75 20.90 -7.79
N VAL A 493 -22.96 21.55 -8.64
CA VAL A 493 -21.77 22.32 -8.20
C VAL A 493 -22.16 23.51 -7.31
N LEU A 494 -23.26 24.18 -7.65
CA LEU A 494 -23.77 25.36 -6.95
C LEU A 494 -24.60 25.02 -5.71
N ASP A 495 -25.07 23.78 -5.59
CA ASP A 495 -25.84 23.32 -4.44
C ASP A 495 -24.94 23.27 -3.22
N ASP A 496 -25.07 24.27 -2.36
CA ASP A 496 -24.35 24.30 -1.11
C ASP A 496 -24.71 23.12 -0.23
N LYS A 497 -25.89 22.47 -0.41
CA LYS A 497 -26.38 21.26 0.28
C LYS A 497 -25.82 19.95 -0.28
N ALA A 498 -25.13 19.96 -1.41
CA ALA A 498 -24.43 18.79 -1.91
C ALA A 498 -23.11 18.56 -1.14
N SER A 499 -22.63 17.31 -1.11
CA SER A 499 -21.31 17.01 -0.56
C SER A 499 -20.21 17.69 -1.40
N GLU A 500 -19.13 18.15 -0.75
CA GLU A 500 -18.03 18.79 -1.46
C GLU A 500 -17.39 17.86 -2.51
N LEU A 501 -17.39 16.55 -2.24
CA LEU A 501 -16.97 15.52 -3.19
C LEU A 501 -17.82 15.51 -4.47
N PHE A 502 -19.15 15.58 -4.35
CA PHE A 502 -20.04 15.69 -5.50
C PHE A 502 -19.78 16.97 -6.27
N ARG A 503 -19.70 18.09 -5.55
CA ARG A 503 -19.48 19.41 -6.16
C ARG A 503 -18.17 19.41 -6.94
N ALA A 504 -17.10 18.85 -6.36
CA ALA A 504 -15.79 18.76 -6.98
C ALA A 504 -15.79 17.92 -8.26
N ARG A 505 -16.43 16.75 -8.23
CA ARG A 505 -16.50 15.85 -9.39
C ARG A 505 -17.49 16.31 -10.46
N ALA A 506 -18.61 16.89 -10.04
CA ALA A 506 -19.58 17.52 -10.93
C ALA A 506 -18.96 18.70 -11.67
N LEU A 507 -18.07 19.45 -11.03
CA LEU A 507 -17.37 20.57 -11.65
C LEU A 507 -16.50 20.11 -12.83
N GLY A 508 -15.72 19.05 -12.65
CA GLY A 508 -14.92 18.46 -13.74
C GLY A 508 -15.77 18.05 -14.93
N ALA A 509 -16.84 17.30 -14.67
CA ALA A 509 -17.78 16.89 -15.71
C ALA A 509 -18.52 18.08 -16.37
N TYR A 510 -18.90 19.10 -15.60
CA TYR A 510 -19.60 20.29 -16.10
C TYR A 510 -18.73 21.10 -17.05
N VAL A 511 -17.48 21.38 -16.67
CA VAL A 511 -16.53 22.10 -17.54
C VAL A 511 -16.28 21.31 -18.82
N ARG A 512 -16.18 19.98 -18.72
CA ARG A 512 -15.96 19.10 -19.87
C ARG A 512 -17.10 19.11 -20.89
N VAL A 513 -18.35 19.04 -20.44
CA VAL A 513 -19.52 18.86 -21.34
C VAL A 513 -20.03 20.17 -21.93
N SER A 514 -19.70 21.30 -21.33
CA SER A 514 -20.25 22.60 -21.70
C SER A 514 -19.69 23.12 -23.03
N GLN A 515 -20.55 23.75 -23.83
CA GLN A 515 -20.23 24.33 -25.15
C GLN A 515 -20.78 25.75 -25.27
N GLY A 516 -20.23 26.54 -26.21
CA GLY A 516 -20.66 27.93 -26.48
C GLY A 516 -20.70 28.79 -25.22
N ASP A 517 -21.79 29.55 -25.04
CA ASP A 517 -21.99 30.41 -23.86
C ASP A 517 -21.99 29.62 -22.54
N GLU A 518 -22.43 28.37 -22.55
CA GLU A 518 -22.41 27.52 -21.36
C GLU A 518 -20.99 27.14 -20.96
N ARG A 519 -20.08 26.96 -21.93
CA ARG A 519 -18.66 26.73 -21.64
C ARG A 519 -18.03 27.94 -20.96
N THR A 520 -18.31 29.14 -21.47
CA THR A 520 -17.85 30.38 -20.84
C THR A 520 -18.35 30.49 -19.40
N ARG A 521 -19.60 30.11 -19.13
CA ARG A 521 -20.15 30.05 -17.76
C ARG A 521 -19.46 29.00 -16.89
N ALA A 522 -19.22 27.80 -17.40
CA ALA A 522 -18.58 26.71 -16.67
C ALA A 522 -17.13 27.04 -16.30
N VAL A 523 -16.36 27.57 -17.25
CA VAL A 523 -15.00 28.05 -17.02
C VAL A 523 -15.01 29.16 -15.99
N LYS A 524 -15.89 30.16 -16.13
CA LYS A 524 -15.97 31.27 -15.16
C LYS A 524 -16.32 30.80 -13.74
N LEU A 525 -17.19 29.80 -13.62
CA LEU A 525 -17.51 29.18 -12.34
C LEU A 525 -16.28 28.48 -11.73
N ALA A 526 -15.54 27.70 -12.53
CA ALA A 526 -14.31 27.06 -12.08
C ALA A 526 -13.24 28.09 -11.66
N GLU A 527 -13.05 29.18 -12.42
CA GLU A 527 -12.14 30.27 -12.04
C GLU A 527 -12.54 30.88 -10.68
N THR A 528 -13.84 31.14 -10.51
CA THR A 528 -14.38 31.72 -9.27
C THR A 528 -14.17 30.79 -8.08
N LEU A 529 -14.42 29.49 -8.26
CA LEU A 529 -14.21 28.49 -7.20
C LEU A 529 -12.73 28.34 -6.87
N ALA A 530 -11.86 28.22 -7.87
CA ALA A 530 -10.41 28.09 -7.68
C ALA A 530 -9.80 29.25 -6.88
N THR A 531 -10.27 30.48 -7.13
CA THR A 531 -9.69 31.72 -6.58
C THR A 531 -10.35 32.24 -5.31
N ARG A 532 -11.48 31.66 -4.87
CA ARG A 532 -12.22 32.12 -3.68
C ARG A 532 -11.78 31.36 -2.43
N GLU A 533 -11.14 32.07 -1.50
CA GLU A 533 -10.63 31.51 -0.23
C GLU A 533 -11.70 30.83 0.64
N THR A 534 -12.94 31.28 0.60
CA THR A 534 -14.04 30.67 1.37
C THR A 534 -14.56 29.35 0.76
N THR A 535 -14.01 28.92 -0.38
CA THR A 535 -14.37 27.64 -1.02
C THR A 535 -13.54 26.51 -0.40
N SER A 536 -14.12 25.31 -0.27
CA SER A 536 -13.40 24.16 0.27
C SER A 536 -12.14 23.81 -0.54
N THR A 537 -11.12 23.30 0.13
CA THR A 537 -9.87 22.82 -0.48
C THR A 537 -10.12 21.89 -1.67
N ASP A 538 -10.97 20.87 -1.47
CA ASP A 538 -11.28 19.85 -2.48
C ASP A 538 -11.90 20.45 -3.74
N LEU A 539 -12.87 21.37 -3.57
CA LEU A 539 -13.54 22.02 -4.69
C LEU A 539 -12.60 23.00 -5.41
N ARG A 540 -11.73 23.72 -4.69
CA ARG A 540 -10.70 24.61 -5.26
C ARG A 540 -9.67 23.83 -6.08
N VAL A 541 -9.14 22.73 -5.53
CA VAL A 541 -8.19 21.84 -6.22
C VAL A 541 -8.82 21.22 -7.45
N SER A 542 -10.06 20.73 -7.35
CA SER A 542 -10.79 20.20 -8.51
C SER A 542 -11.03 21.26 -9.57
N ALA A 543 -11.35 22.49 -9.18
CA ALA A 543 -11.53 23.61 -10.10
C ALA A 543 -10.25 23.92 -10.88
N LEU A 544 -9.10 24.01 -10.21
CA LEU A 544 -7.80 24.20 -10.84
C LEU A 544 -7.46 23.08 -11.83
N ARG A 545 -7.65 21.82 -11.43
CA ARG A 545 -7.40 20.65 -12.30
C ARG A 545 -8.36 20.60 -13.49
N SER A 546 -9.61 21.03 -13.32
CA SER A 546 -10.61 21.09 -14.39
C SER A 546 -10.30 22.19 -15.40
N LEU A 547 -9.90 23.38 -14.93
CA LEU A 547 -9.41 24.44 -15.80
C LEU A 547 -8.16 23.99 -16.56
N ALA A 548 -7.20 23.35 -15.88
CA ALA A 548 -5.98 22.89 -16.53
C ALA A 548 -6.25 21.92 -17.70
N ARG A 549 -7.24 21.04 -17.55
CA ARG A 549 -7.62 20.06 -18.59
C ARG A 549 -8.42 20.69 -19.74
N PHE A 550 -9.29 21.66 -19.47
CA PHE A 550 -10.30 22.09 -20.44
C PHE A 550 -10.25 23.59 -20.82
N ALA A 551 -9.53 24.42 -20.07
CA ALA A 551 -9.38 25.86 -20.30
C ALA A 551 -7.97 26.35 -19.82
N PRO A 552 -6.88 25.93 -20.50
CA PRO A 552 -5.52 26.13 -19.98
C PRO A 552 -5.10 27.60 -19.83
N SER A 553 -5.65 28.52 -20.63
CA SER A 553 -5.41 29.96 -20.48
C SER A 553 -5.94 30.49 -19.15
N GLU A 554 -7.17 30.13 -18.82
CA GLU A 554 -7.88 30.50 -17.60
C GLU A 554 -7.31 29.77 -16.38
N ALA A 555 -6.82 28.54 -16.58
CA ALA A 555 -6.07 27.80 -15.58
C ALA A 555 -4.84 28.57 -15.11
N ARG A 556 -4.02 29.10 -16.05
CA ARG A 556 -2.82 29.87 -15.73
C ARG A 556 -3.15 31.18 -15.00
N GLN A 557 -4.22 31.86 -15.40
CA GLN A 557 -4.69 33.07 -14.72
C GLN A 557 -5.20 32.76 -13.31
N SER A 558 -6.05 31.75 -13.16
CA SER A 558 -6.58 31.32 -11.87
C SER A 558 -5.48 30.78 -10.96
N ALA A 559 -4.51 30.07 -11.50
CA ALA A 559 -3.34 29.59 -10.77
C ALA A 559 -2.41 30.73 -10.33
N ALA A 560 -2.27 31.81 -11.12
CA ALA A 560 -1.51 32.99 -10.68
C ALA A 560 -2.11 33.65 -9.43
N ILE A 561 -3.44 33.66 -9.33
CA ILE A 561 -4.18 34.18 -8.17
C ILE A 561 -4.15 33.15 -7.02
N ALA A 562 -4.50 31.89 -7.29
CA ALA A 562 -4.55 30.82 -6.29
C ALA A 562 -3.17 30.44 -5.72
N ALA A 563 -2.08 30.78 -6.40
CA ALA A 563 -0.73 30.67 -5.84
C ALA A 563 -0.50 31.61 -4.63
N GLN A 564 -1.38 32.57 -4.40
CA GLN A 564 -1.40 33.46 -3.24
C GLN A 564 -2.33 32.96 -2.12
N SER A 565 -2.94 31.78 -2.28
CA SER A 565 -3.89 31.19 -1.33
C SER A 565 -3.28 30.95 0.06
N GLU A 566 -4.10 31.12 1.09
CA GLU A 566 -3.76 30.75 2.48
C GLU A 566 -3.78 29.21 2.65
N ASP A 567 -4.63 28.53 1.88
CA ASP A 567 -4.67 27.06 1.80
C ASP A 567 -3.39 26.51 1.12
N PRO A 568 -2.55 25.74 1.84
CA PRO A 568 -1.29 25.24 1.30
C PRO A 568 -1.44 24.23 0.16
N VAL A 569 -2.52 23.43 0.16
CA VAL A 569 -2.77 22.43 -0.92
C VAL A 569 -3.12 23.15 -2.21
N VAL A 570 -4.04 24.11 -2.12
CA VAL A 570 -4.47 24.91 -3.29
C VAL A 570 -3.29 25.67 -3.88
N ARG A 571 -2.47 26.27 -3.01
CA ARG A 571 -1.25 26.96 -3.42
C ARG A 571 -0.29 26.03 -4.16
N ALA A 572 0.01 24.85 -3.61
CA ALA A 572 0.90 23.87 -4.24
C ALA A 572 0.42 23.47 -5.65
N VAL A 573 -0.87 23.12 -5.79
CA VAL A 573 -1.46 22.77 -7.08
C VAL A 573 -1.38 23.94 -8.07
N ALA A 574 -1.65 25.16 -7.62
CA ALA A 574 -1.56 26.35 -8.45
C ALA A 574 -0.13 26.60 -8.97
N TRP A 575 0.90 26.40 -8.15
CA TRP A 575 2.30 26.51 -8.58
C TRP A 575 2.65 25.51 -9.68
N THR A 576 2.24 24.24 -9.55
CA THR A 576 2.45 23.22 -10.59
C THR A 576 1.83 23.61 -11.93
N LEU A 577 0.68 24.28 -11.91
CA LEU A 577 -0.02 24.73 -13.12
C LEU A 577 0.54 26.01 -13.74
N ARG A 578 1.35 26.79 -13.02
CA ARG A 578 2.03 27.98 -13.58
C ARG A 578 3.32 27.64 -14.32
N GLY A 579 3.93 26.50 -13.98
CA GLY A 579 5.18 26.01 -14.60
C GLY A 579 4.97 25.26 -15.92
N LYS A 580 3.71 24.96 -16.28
CA LYS A 580 3.29 24.36 -17.55
C LYS A 580 2.65 25.44 -18.43
#